data_AF-A0A7C2PQX3-F1
#
_entry.id   AF-A0A7C2PQX3-F1
#
_cell.length_a   1.000
_cell.length_b   1.000
_cell.length_c   1.000
_cell.angle_alpha   90.00
_cell.angle_beta   90.00
_cell.angle_gamma   90.00
#
_symmetry.space_group_name_H-M   'P 1'
#
loop_
_entity.id
_entity.type
_entity.pdbx_description
1 polymer ?
#
loop_
_entity_poly.entity_id
_entity_poly.type
_entity_poly.pdbx_seq_one_letter_code
_entity_poly.pdbx_strand_id
1 'polypeptide(L)'
;MVQLVDWIVLGEVQFDRFLTCWLLRHGYRTLYQPRSVVHTEAPASLAGFARQQLRWARGDMRYTILSLPWMFRYPYLAFTVLSDWLLRWLFLGVAAEAVLVWTGVWSRHHVLRDRIAALELPLVGLVAVLLGFLLSGLLWQIVHLARHPADLLHLPVFLFVTAFVLTPIKWYGDLTCRADGWMTRRVDDRTADEPETNTLATRRSRRKPRRAGQPRSDAKRGTFRPSRAV
;
A
#
# COMPACT_ATOMS: atom_id res chain seq x y z
N MET A 1 14.69 20.46 -6.44
CA MET A 1 14.74 20.13 -4.99
C MET A 1 13.57 20.72 -4.21
N VAL A 2 13.23 22.00 -4.38
CA VAL A 2 12.15 22.68 -3.66
C VAL A 2 10.80 21.94 -3.74
N GLN A 3 10.37 21.55 -4.95
CA GLN A 3 9.14 20.75 -5.12
C GLN A 3 9.16 19.37 -4.42
N LEU A 4 10.33 18.74 -4.25
CA LEU A 4 10.39 17.44 -3.56
C LEU A 4 10.15 17.65 -2.05
N VAL A 5 10.74 18.72 -1.49
CA VAL A 5 10.60 19.08 -0.08
C VAL A 5 9.17 19.51 0.24
N ASP A 6 8.52 20.30 -0.63
CA ASP A 6 7.13 20.72 -0.43
C ASP A 6 6.18 19.52 -0.41
N TRP A 7 6.39 18.54 -1.30
CA TRP A 7 5.60 17.30 -1.32
C TRP A 7 5.86 16.38 -0.11
N ILE A 8 7.07 16.43 0.46
CA ILE A 8 7.46 15.69 1.67
C ILE A 8 6.86 16.34 2.93
N VAL A 9 6.89 17.67 3.02
CA VAL A 9 6.43 18.44 4.18
C VAL A 9 4.89 18.52 4.24
N LEU A 10 4.22 18.53 3.09
CA LEU A 10 2.75 18.62 3.05
C LEU A 10 2.02 17.31 3.38
N GLY A 11 2.74 16.20 3.61
CA GLY A 11 2.12 14.96 4.10
C GLY A 11 1.01 14.40 3.21
N GLU A 12 1.03 14.75 1.91
CA GLU A 12 -0.09 14.42 1.01
C GLU A 12 0.03 13.01 0.41
N VAL A 13 1.17 12.32 0.53
CA VAL A 13 1.45 11.20 -0.38
C VAL A 13 2.27 10.04 0.19
N GLN A 14 2.02 8.86 -0.37
CA GLN A 14 2.67 7.57 -0.05
C GLN A 14 4.15 7.56 -0.45
N PHE A 15 5.01 7.88 0.52
CA PHE A 15 6.42 8.21 0.30
C PHE A 15 7.21 7.17 -0.50
N ASP A 16 7.03 5.87 -0.23
CA ASP A 16 7.84 4.82 -0.85
C ASP A 16 7.60 4.72 -2.37
N ARG A 17 6.32 4.76 -2.78
CA ARG A 17 5.94 4.71 -4.19
C ARG A 17 6.29 6.02 -4.89
N PHE A 18 6.09 7.16 -4.23
CA PHE A 18 6.54 8.45 -4.75
C PHE A 18 8.02 8.45 -5.07
N LEU A 19 8.85 8.10 -4.09
CA LEU A 19 10.30 8.15 -4.23
C LEU A 19 10.75 7.22 -5.37
N THR A 20 10.21 6.01 -5.43
CA THR A 20 10.47 5.05 -6.50
C THR A 20 10.09 5.61 -7.87
N CYS A 21 8.86 6.10 -8.02
CA CYS A 21 8.37 6.70 -9.25
C CYS A 21 9.18 7.95 -9.65
N TRP A 22 9.57 8.77 -8.69
CA TRP A 22 10.38 9.95 -8.90
C TRP A 22 11.77 9.57 -9.42
N LEU A 23 12.43 8.58 -8.80
CA LEU A 23 13.73 8.06 -9.25
C LEU A 23 13.64 7.53 -10.69
N LEU A 24 12.65 6.69 -10.98
CA LEU A 24 12.44 6.14 -12.33
C LEU A 24 12.17 7.25 -13.34
N ARG A 25 11.33 8.24 -13.00
CA ARG A 25 11.05 9.38 -13.88
C ARG A 25 12.31 10.17 -14.24
N HIS A 26 13.30 10.24 -13.34
CA HIS A 26 14.58 10.92 -13.56
C HIS A 26 15.67 10.01 -14.16
N GLY A 27 15.32 8.79 -14.60
CA GLY A 27 16.25 7.88 -15.26
C GLY A 27 17.15 7.08 -14.32
N TYR A 28 16.92 7.14 -13.01
CA TYR A 28 17.62 6.27 -12.07
C TYR A 28 17.10 4.83 -12.17
N ARG A 29 17.96 3.88 -11.80
CA ARG A 29 17.63 2.46 -11.77
C ARG A 29 17.32 2.02 -10.34
N THR A 30 16.28 1.21 -10.20
CA THR A 30 15.91 0.59 -8.93
C THR A 30 16.16 -0.92 -9.01
N LEU A 31 16.76 -1.49 -7.97
CA LEU A 31 17.02 -2.92 -7.86
C LEU A 31 16.37 -3.48 -6.60
N TYR A 32 15.77 -4.66 -6.72
CA TYR A 32 15.24 -5.40 -5.59
C TYR A 32 16.38 -6.13 -4.87
N GLN A 33 16.55 -5.87 -3.57
CA GLN A 33 17.55 -6.52 -2.74
C GLN A 33 16.89 -7.60 -1.85
N PRO A 34 16.99 -8.90 -2.18
CA PRO A 34 16.28 -9.95 -1.45
C PRO A 34 16.78 -10.18 -0.02
N ARG A 35 17.98 -9.70 0.33
CA ARG A 35 18.60 -9.89 1.65
C ARG A 35 18.25 -8.79 2.66
N SER A 36 17.61 -7.69 2.25
CA SER A 36 17.16 -6.64 3.19
C SER A 36 15.80 -7.01 3.76
N VAL A 37 15.80 -7.70 4.91
CA VAL A 37 14.57 -8.14 5.59
C VAL A 37 14.21 -7.14 6.69
N VAL A 38 12.96 -6.70 6.70
CA VAL A 38 12.39 -5.85 7.74
C VAL A 38 11.10 -6.52 8.22
N HIS A 39 10.90 -6.55 9.53
CA HIS A 39 9.67 -7.07 10.13
C HIS A 39 8.66 -5.94 10.31
N THR A 40 7.47 -6.11 9.73
CA THR A 40 6.37 -5.15 9.84
C THR A 40 5.35 -5.67 10.83
N GLU A 41 4.91 -4.80 11.74
CA GLU A 41 3.79 -5.11 12.62
C GLU A 41 2.47 -5.09 11.84
N ALA A 42 1.76 -6.22 11.86
CA ALA A 42 0.42 -6.29 11.28
C ALA A 42 -0.60 -5.62 12.21
N PRO A 43 -1.63 -4.94 11.69
CA PRO A 43 -2.70 -4.41 12.51
C PRO A 43 -3.38 -5.50 13.35
N ALA A 44 -3.55 -5.24 14.64
CA ALA A 44 -4.20 -6.17 15.56
C ALA A 44 -5.73 -6.31 15.33
N SER A 45 -6.34 -5.46 14.48
CA SER A 45 -7.78 -5.47 14.21
C SER A 45 -8.09 -5.41 12.72
N LEU A 46 -9.17 -6.07 12.32
CA LEU A 46 -9.69 -6.03 10.95
C LEU A 46 -10.04 -4.60 10.50
N ALA A 47 -10.58 -3.79 11.39
CA ALA A 47 -10.87 -2.38 11.10
C ALA A 47 -9.59 -1.57 10.86
N GLY A 48 -8.54 -1.82 11.64
CA GLY A 48 -7.21 -1.23 11.42
C GLY A 48 -6.62 -1.65 10.07
N PHE A 49 -6.72 -2.94 9.75
CA PHE A 49 -6.31 -3.48 8.47
C PHE A 49 -7.07 -2.86 7.29
N ALA A 50 -8.40 -2.80 7.35
CA ALA A 50 -9.21 -2.20 6.28
C ALA A 50 -8.87 -0.71 6.06
N ARG A 51 -8.66 0.07 7.13
CA ARG A 51 -8.21 1.47 7.02
C ARG A 51 -6.83 1.59 6.38
N GLN A 52 -5.92 0.66 6.69
CA GLN A 52 -4.61 0.60 6.06
C GLN A 52 -4.70 0.27 4.56
N GLN A 53 -5.47 -0.76 4.19
CA GLN A 53 -5.70 -1.12 2.79
C GLN A 53 -6.34 0.03 2.00
N LEU A 54 -7.29 0.75 2.59
CA LEU A 54 -7.94 1.89 1.96
C LEU A 54 -6.96 3.04 1.72
N ARG A 55 -6.12 3.36 2.70
CA ARG A 55 -5.04 4.35 2.55
C ARG A 55 -4.06 3.94 1.44
N TRP A 56 -3.75 2.65 1.35
CA TRP A 56 -2.91 2.14 0.27
C TRP A 56 -3.56 2.29 -1.09
N ALA A 57 -4.83 1.91 -1.24
CA ALA A 57 -5.58 2.00 -2.48
C ALA A 57 -5.70 3.45 -2.99
N ARG A 58 -6.02 4.42 -2.12
CA ARG A 58 -6.09 5.84 -2.49
C ARG A 58 -4.77 6.36 -3.06
N GLY A 59 -3.66 6.03 -2.39
CA GLY A 59 -2.33 6.38 -2.86
C GLY A 59 -2.02 5.72 -4.20
N ASP A 60 -2.24 4.41 -4.32
CA ASP A 60 -1.99 3.62 -5.52
C ASP A 60 -2.62 4.24 -6.78
N MET A 61 -3.90 4.64 -6.70
CA MET A 61 -4.60 5.32 -7.80
C MET A 61 -3.97 6.66 -8.15
N ARG A 62 -3.71 7.53 -7.15
CA ARG A 62 -3.08 8.85 -7.37
C ARG A 62 -1.75 8.71 -8.11
N TYR A 63 -0.90 7.76 -7.72
CA TYR A 63 0.37 7.54 -8.42
C TYR A 63 0.22 6.91 -9.78
N THR A 64 -0.70 5.98 -9.93
CA THR A 64 -0.96 5.35 -11.23
C THR A 64 -1.30 6.43 -12.26
N ILE A 65 -2.25 7.32 -11.95
CA ILE A 65 -2.61 8.46 -12.82
C ILE A 65 -1.40 9.38 -13.09
N LEU A 66 -0.67 9.79 -12.05
CA LEU A 66 0.50 10.68 -12.20
C LEU A 66 1.68 10.05 -12.95
N SER A 67 1.74 8.72 -12.99
CA SER A 67 2.81 7.99 -13.68
C SER A 67 2.49 7.65 -15.12
N LEU A 68 1.22 7.64 -15.53
CA LEU A 68 0.80 7.33 -16.91
C LEU A 68 1.65 8.00 -18.02
N PRO A 69 1.99 9.31 -17.96
CA PRO A 69 2.71 9.96 -19.06
C PRO A 69 4.12 9.41 -19.32
N TRP A 70 4.74 8.77 -18.33
CA TRP A 70 6.11 8.26 -18.44
C TRP A 70 6.25 6.76 -18.15
N MET A 71 5.22 6.12 -17.56
CA MET A 71 5.22 4.71 -17.20
C MET A 71 5.50 3.80 -18.40
N PHE A 72 5.02 4.16 -19.60
CA PHE A 72 5.24 3.39 -20.84
C PHE A 72 6.70 3.27 -21.27
N ARG A 73 7.61 4.09 -20.72
CA ARG A 73 9.07 3.90 -20.89
C ARG A 73 9.57 2.62 -20.21
N TYR A 74 8.79 2.09 -19.27
CA TYR A 74 9.06 0.87 -18.52
C TYR A 74 7.96 -0.15 -18.81
N PRO A 75 8.04 -0.91 -19.92
CA PRO A 75 6.91 -1.71 -20.43
C PRO A 75 6.43 -2.78 -19.43
N TYR A 76 7.35 -3.37 -18.66
CA TYR A 76 6.98 -4.33 -17.61
C TYR A 76 6.19 -3.66 -16.46
N LEU A 77 6.64 -2.48 -16.01
CA LEU A 77 5.90 -1.69 -15.01
C LEU A 77 4.51 -1.30 -15.54
N ALA A 78 4.44 -0.81 -16.78
CA ALA A 78 3.18 -0.45 -17.41
C ALA A 78 2.22 -1.65 -17.50
N PHE A 79 2.72 -2.78 -17.99
CA PHE A 79 1.93 -4.01 -18.09
C PHE A 79 1.39 -4.46 -16.73
N THR A 80 2.24 -4.54 -15.71
CA THR A 80 1.84 -5.02 -14.38
C THR A 80 0.81 -4.11 -13.72
N VAL A 81 1.01 -2.79 -13.74
CA VAL A 81 0.08 -1.83 -13.13
C VAL A 81 -1.24 -1.76 -13.90
N LEU A 82 -1.18 -1.65 -15.24
CA LEU A 82 -2.39 -1.52 -16.05
C LEU A 82 -3.20 -2.81 -16.11
N SER A 83 -2.56 -3.98 -16.14
CA SER A 83 -3.28 -5.27 -16.12
C SER A 83 -3.99 -5.50 -14.79
N ASP A 84 -3.33 -5.24 -13.66
CA ASP A 84 -3.95 -5.32 -12.33
C ASP A 84 -5.13 -4.35 -12.20
N TRP A 85 -4.99 -3.12 -12.72
CA TRP A 85 -6.09 -2.17 -12.75
C TRP A 85 -7.25 -2.63 -13.64
N LEU A 86 -6.97 -3.03 -14.88
CA LEU A 86 -7.97 -3.50 -15.84
C LEU A 86 -8.73 -4.73 -15.32
N LEU A 87 -8.02 -5.74 -14.82
CA LEU A 87 -8.63 -6.97 -14.30
C LEU A 87 -9.58 -6.69 -13.12
N ARG A 88 -9.23 -5.75 -12.24
CA ARG A 88 -10.13 -5.35 -11.14
C ARG A 88 -11.42 -4.71 -11.63
N TRP A 89 -11.39 -3.89 -12.67
CA TRP A 89 -12.61 -3.27 -13.21
C TRP A 89 -13.43 -4.24 -14.05
N LEU A 90 -12.79 -5.16 -14.77
CA LEU A 90 -13.48 -6.27 -15.43
C LEU A 90 -14.22 -7.15 -14.41
N PHE A 91 -13.58 -7.44 -13.27
CA PHE A 91 -14.23 -8.16 -12.18
C PHE A 91 -15.47 -7.42 -11.64
N LEU A 92 -15.45 -6.09 -11.58
CA LEU A 92 -16.63 -5.30 -11.19
C LEU A 92 -17.78 -5.48 -12.18
N GLY A 93 -17.48 -5.41 -13.48
CA GLY A 93 -18.49 -5.60 -14.53
C GLY A 93 -19.19 -6.96 -14.42
N VAL A 94 -18.42 -8.00 -14.15
CA VAL A 94 -18.93 -9.36 -13.97
C VAL A 94 -19.71 -9.53 -12.66
N ALA A 95 -19.26 -8.91 -11.57
CA ALA A 95 -20.02 -8.88 -10.34
C ALA A 95 -21.37 -8.15 -10.52
N ALA A 96 -21.39 -7.04 -11.26
CA ALA A 96 -22.61 -6.30 -11.56
C ALA A 96 -23.58 -7.12 -12.42
N GLU A 97 -23.09 -7.80 -13.46
CA GLU A 97 -23.88 -8.72 -14.29
C GLU A 97 -24.51 -9.84 -13.45
N ALA A 98 -23.72 -10.49 -12.59
CA ALA A 98 -24.20 -11.54 -11.70
C ALA A 98 -25.33 -11.06 -10.78
N VAL A 99 -25.23 -9.83 -10.24
CA VAL A 99 -26.28 -9.22 -9.42
C VAL A 99 -27.54 -8.93 -10.25
N LEU A 100 -27.40 -8.40 -11.46
CA LEU A 100 -28.55 -8.14 -12.34
C LEU A 100 -29.28 -9.43 -12.73
N VAL A 101 -28.55 -10.51 -12.99
CA VAL A 101 -29.11 -11.84 -13.25
C VAL A 101 -29.83 -12.37 -12.01
N TRP A 102 -29.18 -12.34 -10.85
CA TRP A 102 -29.73 -12.84 -9.59
C TRP A 102 -31.00 -12.10 -9.15
N THR A 103 -31.04 -10.78 -9.31
CA THR A 103 -32.21 -9.94 -8.99
C THR A 103 -33.36 -10.06 -9.98
N GLY A 104 -33.18 -10.79 -11.09
CA GLY A 104 -34.17 -10.88 -12.17
C GLY A 104 -34.40 -9.55 -12.90
N VAL A 105 -33.58 -8.53 -12.66
CA VAL A 105 -33.62 -7.28 -13.43
C VAL A 105 -33.16 -7.55 -14.87
N TRP A 106 -32.20 -8.47 -15.02
CA TRP A 106 -31.73 -8.97 -16.31
C TRP A 106 -32.85 -9.52 -17.20
N SER A 107 -33.82 -10.23 -16.62
CA SER A 107 -34.95 -10.80 -17.36
C SER A 107 -36.05 -9.77 -17.70
N ARG A 108 -36.03 -8.59 -17.09
CA ARG A 108 -37.03 -7.52 -17.29
C ARG A 108 -36.69 -6.51 -18.38
N HIS A 109 -35.45 -6.42 -18.86
CA HIS A 109 -35.05 -5.49 -19.93
C HIS A 109 -34.73 -6.23 -21.23
N HIS A 110 -35.78 -6.68 -21.92
CA HIS A 110 -35.77 -7.53 -23.12
C HIS A 110 -35.36 -6.83 -24.43
N VAL A 111 -35.00 -5.54 -24.40
CA VAL A 111 -34.80 -4.72 -25.63
C VAL A 111 -33.41 -4.90 -26.26
N LEU A 112 -32.42 -5.43 -25.53
CA LEU A 112 -31.09 -5.82 -26.08
C LEU A 112 -30.95 -7.33 -26.32
N ARG A 113 -32.04 -8.09 -26.10
CA ARG A 113 -32.06 -9.55 -26.07
C ARG A 113 -31.70 -10.16 -27.43
N ASP A 114 -32.17 -9.60 -28.53
CA ASP A 114 -32.07 -10.24 -29.85
C ASP A 114 -30.67 -10.13 -30.51
N ARG A 115 -29.77 -9.30 -29.98
CA ARG A 115 -28.38 -9.17 -30.48
C ARG A 115 -27.36 -9.97 -29.66
N ILE A 116 -27.69 -10.33 -28.41
CA ILE A 116 -26.77 -11.00 -27.46
C ILE A 116 -27.25 -12.42 -27.10
N ALA A 117 -28.56 -12.71 -27.17
CA ALA A 117 -29.11 -14.05 -26.90
C ALA A 117 -28.73 -15.12 -27.95
N ALA A 118 -28.07 -14.74 -29.05
CA ALA A 118 -27.46 -15.69 -30.00
C ALA A 118 -26.17 -16.34 -29.45
N LEU A 119 -25.68 -15.87 -28.30
CA LEU A 119 -24.51 -16.40 -27.62
C LEU A 119 -25.00 -16.88 -26.24
N GLU A 120 -24.89 -18.18 -25.95
CA GLU A 120 -25.20 -18.81 -24.64
C GLU A 120 -24.23 -18.36 -23.51
N LEU A 121 -23.80 -17.10 -23.54
CA LEU A 121 -22.63 -16.53 -22.88
C LEU A 121 -22.79 -15.95 -21.46
N PRO A 122 -23.97 -15.74 -20.84
CA PRO A 122 -23.98 -15.02 -19.57
C PRO A 122 -23.35 -15.83 -18.43
N LEU A 123 -23.71 -17.13 -18.31
CA LEU A 123 -23.12 -17.99 -17.29
C LEU A 123 -21.69 -18.41 -17.65
N VAL A 124 -21.45 -18.76 -18.92
CA VAL A 124 -20.11 -19.16 -19.40
C VAL A 124 -19.12 -18.00 -19.31
N GLY A 125 -19.53 -16.79 -19.68
CA GLY A 125 -18.74 -15.56 -19.56
C GLY A 125 -18.45 -15.19 -18.10
N LEU A 126 -19.46 -15.28 -17.23
CA LEU A 126 -19.30 -15.11 -15.78
C LEU A 126 -18.27 -16.11 -15.21
N VAL A 127 -18.39 -17.39 -15.54
CA VAL A 127 -17.45 -18.43 -15.11
C VAL A 127 -16.06 -18.19 -15.70
N ALA A 128 -15.95 -17.83 -16.98
CA ALA A 128 -14.66 -17.58 -17.63
C ALA A 128 -13.92 -16.38 -17.01
N VAL A 129 -14.60 -15.30 -16.68
CA VAL A 129 -13.97 -14.13 -16.04
C VAL A 129 -13.63 -14.41 -14.58
N LEU A 130 -14.49 -15.12 -13.84
CA LEU A 130 -14.19 -15.54 -12.47
C LEU A 130 -12.95 -16.46 -12.45
N LEU A 131 -12.92 -17.46 -13.33
CA LEU A 131 -11.76 -18.34 -13.50
C LEU A 131 -10.52 -17.56 -13.95
N GLY A 132 -10.65 -16.62 -14.88
CA GLY A 132 -9.55 -15.76 -15.32
C GLY A 132 -8.98 -14.90 -14.19
N PHE A 133 -9.85 -14.32 -13.35
CA PHE A 133 -9.45 -13.56 -12.17
C PHE A 133 -8.71 -14.44 -11.14
N LEU A 134 -9.26 -15.62 -10.83
CA LEU A 134 -8.63 -16.57 -9.90
C LEU A 134 -7.30 -17.12 -10.44
N LEU A 135 -7.24 -17.44 -11.74
CA LEU A 135 -6.03 -17.92 -12.40
C LEU A 135 -4.96 -16.84 -12.46
N SER A 136 -5.32 -15.59 -12.73
CA SER A 136 -4.41 -14.46 -12.62
C SER A 136 -3.86 -14.34 -11.20
N GLY A 137 -4.73 -14.41 -10.19
CA GLY A 137 -4.33 -14.46 -8.79
C GLY A 137 -3.33 -15.56 -8.49
N LEU A 138 -3.55 -16.78 -8.98
CA LEU A 138 -2.65 -17.92 -8.83
C LEU A 138 -1.30 -17.69 -9.53
N LEU A 139 -1.29 -17.15 -10.75
CA LEU A 139 -0.07 -16.86 -11.50
C LEU A 139 0.85 -15.90 -10.73
N TRP A 140 0.27 -14.89 -10.05
CA TRP A 140 1.04 -13.98 -9.20
C TRP A 140 1.62 -14.64 -7.95
N GLN A 141 1.05 -15.76 -7.48
CA GLN A 141 1.52 -16.49 -6.30
C GLN A 141 2.54 -17.59 -6.62
N ILE A 142 2.85 -17.87 -7.89
CA ILE A 142 3.65 -19.04 -8.27
C ILE A 142 5.04 -19.07 -7.62
N VAL A 143 5.70 -17.91 -7.50
CA VAL A 143 7.02 -17.79 -6.88
C VAL A 143 6.96 -18.05 -5.37
N HIS A 144 5.87 -17.62 -4.72
CA HIS A 144 5.65 -17.86 -3.29
C HIS A 144 5.36 -19.34 -3.03
N LEU A 145 4.42 -19.92 -3.77
CA LEU A 145 4.05 -21.34 -3.66
C LEU A 145 5.21 -22.28 -4.00
N ALA A 146 6.10 -21.88 -4.91
CA ALA A 146 7.32 -22.63 -5.20
C ALA A 146 8.29 -22.70 -4.00
N ARG A 147 8.27 -21.69 -3.11
CA ARG A 147 9.08 -21.67 -1.88
C ARG A 147 8.36 -22.28 -0.68
N HIS A 148 7.03 -22.14 -0.64
CA HIS A 148 6.18 -22.56 0.47
C HIS A 148 4.96 -23.34 -0.06
N PRO A 149 5.15 -24.60 -0.51
CA PRO A 149 4.06 -25.38 -1.11
C PRO A 149 2.93 -25.71 -0.12
N ALA A 150 3.24 -25.75 1.18
CA ALA A 150 2.24 -25.94 2.23
C ALA A 150 1.17 -24.83 2.26
N ASP A 151 1.49 -23.64 1.72
CA ASP A 151 0.55 -22.51 1.66
C ASP A 151 -0.56 -22.71 0.61
N LEU A 152 -0.48 -23.76 -0.20
CA LEU A 152 -1.53 -24.12 -1.15
C LEU A 152 -2.90 -24.33 -0.46
N LEU A 153 -2.90 -24.83 0.78
CA LEU A 153 -4.13 -25.00 1.58
C LEU A 153 -4.77 -23.66 1.98
N HIS A 154 -3.99 -22.59 2.09
CA HIS A 154 -4.46 -21.25 2.43
C HIS A 154 -4.95 -20.47 1.20
N LEU A 155 -4.61 -20.92 0.00
CA LEU A 155 -4.90 -20.24 -1.25
C LEU A 155 -6.40 -19.94 -1.46
N PRO A 156 -7.35 -20.86 -1.20
CA PRO A 156 -8.78 -20.56 -1.37
C PRO A 156 -9.24 -19.39 -0.49
N VAL A 157 -8.79 -19.36 0.77
CA VAL A 157 -9.10 -18.27 1.71
C VAL A 157 -8.46 -16.96 1.26
N PHE A 158 -7.20 -17.01 0.82
CA PHE A 158 -6.49 -15.84 0.30
C PHE A 158 -7.18 -15.24 -0.94
N LEU A 159 -7.59 -16.08 -1.90
CA LEU A 159 -8.30 -15.65 -3.10
C LEU A 159 -9.68 -15.08 -2.75
N PHE A 160 -10.40 -15.70 -1.81
CA PHE A 160 -11.68 -15.18 -1.32
C PHE A 160 -11.53 -13.80 -0.68
N VAL A 161 -10.57 -13.63 0.23
CA VAL A 161 -10.29 -12.33 0.87
C VAL A 161 -9.88 -11.29 -0.17
N THR A 162 -9.05 -11.67 -1.15
CA THR A 162 -8.64 -10.75 -2.22
C THR A 162 -9.81 -10.32 -3.09
N ALA A 163 -10.64 -11.26 -3.53
CA ALA A 163 -11.77 -11.00 -4.42
C ALA A 163 -12.90 -10.22 -3.74
N PHE A 164 -13.30 -10.63 -2.54
CA PHE A 164 -14.54 -10.16 -1.90
C PHE A 164 -14.32 -9.15 -0.77
N VAL A 165 -13.10 -9.00 -0.26
CA VAL A 165 -12.79 -8.03 0.80
C VAL A 165 -11.86 -6.94 0.28
N LEU A 166 -10.71 -7.30 -0.29
CA LEU A 166 -9.71 -6.32 -0.69
C LEU A 166 -10.09 -5.58 -1.98
N THR A 167 -10.63 -6.28 -2.97
CA THR A 167 -11.02 -5.65 -4.25
C THR A 167 -12.09 -4.57 -4.07
N PRO A 168 -13.17 -4.77 -3.28
CA PRO A 168 -14.12 -3.70 -2.97
C PRO A 168 -13.50 -2.50 -2.24
N ILE A 169 -12.57 -2.74 -1.31
CA ILE A 169 -11.82 -1.66 -0.64
C ILE A 169 -10.99 -0.88 -1.68
N LYS A 170 -10.37 -1.58 -2.64
CA LYS A 170 -9.63 -0.94 -3.73
C LYS A 170 -10.54 -0.08 -4.61
N TRP A 171 -11.71 -0.59 -5.03
CA TRP A 171 -12.68 0.22 -5.79
C TRP A 171 -13.10 1.48 -5.02
N TYR A 172 -13.41 1.34 -3.73
CA TYR A 172 -13.74 2.50 -2.90
C TYR A 172 -12.57 3.48 -2.77
N GLY A 173 -11.34 2.97 -2.64
CA GLY A 173 -10.12 3.78 -2.63
C GLY A 173 -9.88 4.54 -3.94
N ASP A 174 -10.10 3.87 -5.07
CA ASP A 174 -9.97 4.43 -6.42
C ASP A 174 -10.94 5.61 -6.62
N LEU A 175 -12.20 5.45 -6.17
CA LEU A 175 -13.23 6.49 -6.21
C LEU A 175 -13.00 7.62 -5.20
N THR A 176 -12.31 7.34 -4.08
CA THR A 176 -12.04 8.31 -3.01
C THR A 176 -10.59 8.80 -2.98
N CYS A 177 -9.88 8.71 -4.10
CA CYS A 177 -8.45 9.02 -4.21
C CYS A 177 -8.09 10.49 -3.92
N ARG A 178 -9.08 11.39 -3.86
CA ARG A 178 -8.93 12.81 -3.48
C ARG A 178 -8.89 13.06 -1.96
N ALA A 179 -9.20 12.05 -1.13
CA ALA A 179 -9.18 12.22 0.32
C ALA A 179 -7.75 12.19 0.86
N ASP A 180 -7.23 13.36 1.24
CA ASP A 180 -5.88 13.54 1.77
C ASP A 180 -5.80 13.19 3.26
N GLY A 181 -4.76 12.44 3.64
CA GLY A 181 -4.55 11.97 5.01
C GLY A 181 -3.53 10.85 5.08
N TRP A 182 -2.26 11.18 4.85
CA TRP A 182 -1.16 10.21 4.97
C TRP A 182 -0.88 9.86 6.44
N MET A 183 -0.84 10.87 7.31
CA MET A 183 -0.52 10.70 8.71
C MET A 183 -1.78 10.42 9.53
N THR A 184 -1.82 9.23 10.13
CA THR A 184 -2.76 8.90 11.22
C THR A 184 -2.31 9.52 12.55
N ARG A 185 -1.08 10.03 12.63
CA ARG A 185 -0.64 10.93 13.70
C ARG A 185 -0.89 12.36 13.26
N ARG A 186 -1.85 13.02 13.88
CA ARG A 186 -1.73 14.47 14.03
C ARG A 186 -0.45 14.68 14.83
N VAL A 187 0.55 15.31 14.23
CA VAL A 187 1.55 15.99 15.05
C VAL A 187 0.74 17.08 15.73
N ASP A 188 0.50 16.95 17.04
CA ASP A 188 -0.10 18.05 17.78
C ASP A 188 0.89 19.21 17.68
N ASP A 189 0.55 20.22 16.88
CA ASP A 189 1.36 21.44 16.67
C ASP A 189 1.69 22.16 18.00
N ARG A 190 1.03 21.76 19.11
CA ARG A 190 1.31 22.22 20.47
C ARG A 190 2.72 21.87 20.97
N THR A 191 3.42 20.94 20.35
CA THR A 191 4.81 20.60 20.72
C THR A 191 5.89 21.32 19.89
N ALA A 192 5.52 22.06 18.83
CA ALA A 192 6.47 22.79 18.00
C ALA A 192 6.80 24.20 18.53
N ASP A 193 5.94 24.77 19.39
CA ASP A 193 6.07 26.14 19.92
C ASP A 193 6.72 26.24 21.31
N GLU A 194 7.08 25.12 21.93
CA GLU A 194 7.90 25.15 23.16
C GLU A 194 9.37 24.87 22.81
N PRO A 195 10.24 25.89 22.74
CA PRO A 195 11.66 25.63 22.75
C PRO A 195 11.99 24.95 24.09
N GLU A 196 12.51 23.72 24.04
CA GLU A 196 13.08 22.96 25.17
C GLU A 196 14.30 23.64 25.81
N THR A 197 14.40 24.98 25.78
CA THR A 197 15.45 25.75 26.43
C THR A 197 15.21 25.94 27.93
N ASN A 198 14.00 25.73 28.46
CA ASN A 198 13.72 26.04 29.87
C ASN A 198 13.85 24.83 30.84
N THR A 199 13.66 23.59 30.38
CA THR A 199 13.62 22.43 31.29
C THR A 199 15.02 22.03 31.82
N LEU A 200 16.09 22.33 31.07
CA LEU A 200 17.47 22.13 31.53
C LEU A 200 17.96 23.25 32.47
N ALA A 201 17.42 24.46 32.34
CA ALA A 201 17.77 25.60 33.20
C ALA A 201 17.13 25.47 34.59
N THR A 202 15.86 25.07 34.67
CA THR A 202 15.17 24.88 35.97
C THR A 202 15.72 23.69 36.76
N ARG A 203 16.27 22.67 36.07
CA ARG A 203 16.92 21.52 36.74
C ARG A 203 18.29 21.86 37.33
N ARG A 204 18.95 22.92 36.82
CA ARG A 204 20.21 23.45 37.39
C ARG A 204 19.99 24.35 38.60
N SER A 205 18.88 25.11 38.69
CA SER A 205 18.64 25.99 39.84
C SER A 205 18.15 25.28 41.11
N ARG A 206 17.62 24.05 40.99
CA ARG A 206 17.19 23.22 42.14
C ARG A 206 18.29 22.37 42.78
N ARG A 207 19.53 22.41 42.28
CA ARG A 207 20.65 21.72 42.94
C ARG A 207 21.21 22.61 44.06
N LYS A 208 20.81 22.29 45.31
CA LYS A 208 21.48 22.74 46.54
C LYS A 208 23.01 22.58 46.37
N PRO A 209 23.85 23.56 46.76
CA PRO A 209 25.29 23.43 46.62
C PRO A 209 25.78 22.23 47.45
N ARG A 210 26.44 21.26 46.80
CA ARG A 210 27.13 20.16 47.48
C ARG A 210 28.32 20.75 48.23
N ARG A 211 28.45 20.43 49.52
CA ARG A 211 29.64 20.71 50.33
C ARG A 211 30.88 20.13 49.64
N ALA A 212 31.95 20.92 49.62
CA ALA A 212 33.26 20.52 49.14
C ALA A 212 33.79 19.35 49.98
N GLY A 213 34.29 18.30 49.32
CA GLY A 213 34.99 17.18 49.96
C GLY A 213 34.40 15.81 49.64
N GLN A 214 34.56 15.33 48.40
CA GLN A 214 34.61 13.89 48.11
C GLN A 214 35.18 13.63 46.70
N PRO A 215 36.15 12.71 46.53
CA PRO A 215 36.85 12.52 45.27
C PRO A 215 35.98 11.74 44.25
N ARG A 216 36.16 12.05 42.97
CA ARG A 216 35.56 11.33 41.84
C ARG A 216 36.31 10.01 41.63
N SER A 217 35.60 8.88 41.68
CA SER A 217 36.10 7.61 41.16
C SER A 217 35.72 7.46 39.69
N ASP A 218 36.72 7.23 38.86
CA ASP A 218 36.63 6.91 37.42
C ASP A 218 35.81 5.64 37.13
N ALA A 219 35.04 5.66 36.04
CA ALA A 219 34.66 4.45 35.32
C ALA A 219 34.29 4.72 33.85
N LYS A 220 35.27 4.44 32.98
CA LYS A 220 35.20 3.78 31.67
C LYS A 220 34.44 4.45 30.51
N ARG A 221 35.22 5.10 29.65
CA ARG A 221 34.92 5.30 28.22
C ARG A 221 35.02 3.94 27.49
N GLY A 222 33.91 3.49 26.91
CA GLY A 222 33.90 2.40 25.94
C GLY A 222 34.23 2.94 24.54
N THR A 223 35.35 2.52 23.98
CA THR A 223 35.80 2.82 22.62
C THR A 223 35.11 1.91 21.61
N PHE A 224 34.38 2.49 20.64
CA PHE A 224 33.83 1.79 19.48
C PHE A 224 34.90 1.66 18.38
N ARG A 225 35.18 0.43 17.92
CA ARG A 225 36.02 0.15 16.73
C ARG A 225 35.14 -0.47 15.64
N PRO A 226 35.22 0.00 14.38
CA PRO A 226 34.52 -0.64 13.26
C PRO A 226 35.32 -1.86 12.76
N SER A 227 34.62 -2.99 12.53
CA SER A 227 35.20 -4.16 11.87
C SER A 227 35.17 -4.01 10.36
N ARG A 228 36.29 -4.32 9.71
CA ARG A 228 36.47 -4.34 8.25
C ARG A 228 35.72 -5.51 7.62
N ALA A 229 35.38 -5.27 6.35
CA ALA A 229 34.79 -6.18 5.38
C ALA A 229 35.60 -7.47 5.17
N VAL A 230 34.87 -8.54 4.86
CA VAL A 230 35.21 -9.58 3.87
C VAL A 230 33.92 -9.90 3.12
#